data_AF-A0AAN6TGD1-F1
#
_entry.id   AF-A0AAN6TGD1-F1
#
_cell.length_a   1.000
_cell.length_b   1.000
_cell.length_c   1.000
_cell.angle_alpha   90.00
_cell.angle_beta   90.00
_cell.angle_gamma   90.00
#
_symmetry.space_group_name_H-M   'P 1'
#
loop_
_entity.id
_entity.type
_entity.pdbx_description
1 polymer ?
#
loop_
_entity_poly.entity_id
_entity_poly.type
_entity_poly.pdbx_seq_one_letter_code
_entity_poly.pdbx_strand_id
1 'polypeptide(L)'
;MTITSRWTAPVPRCSLQQWIFGSACGPLPDRRVLIDPEQPDTNFLTMSNYRLLSKRVALGLQKAGLRAGDRVLIFSNNNLFFPSVFLGVLMAGGIVTGANPTFVPRELAYQLRDSGASFLFVAEHALKTAFEAAAEVGFPRDRIFILGSQGLLAPEVARTSHPQPGVKGRVDGTRHWTELLAGNVSQAEDWSWTEPTDPEQTTCCLNYSSGTTGVPKGVEISHYAYVANGVGVMHIHRLRPDWAEKLKRDRGLCFLPLYHAYGQTYFVANFPHLGVPVYVMPSFDFVKMLEYIQRFRINMLACVPPIIVALAKHPLTKKFDLSSLETVGSGAAPLARELAEEVQKLFPGRELYVRQGWGMTEVTCTCMAWDPMTRIGTSAGVGELLPNFKAKLMSVDGKTPVEKAGEQGELWVTGPTLMSRYWRKPEATKDTIVVDSDGTRWLKTGDIAFIEEYRPGGIFHVVDRVKELIKVKGNQVAPAELEGILLENSDVMDAAVVGVTINGEEMPRAYVVRRPGSKVSEQDVAKWMEGKVTRYKRLKGGVAFTDAIPKNPSGKILRKQLRDRAQKEVGDSAPKSSKLS
;
A
#
# COMPACT_ATOMS: atom_id res chain seq x y z
N MET A 1 23.18 -2.58 18.10
CA MET A 1 22.38 -3.46 18.98
C MET A 1 21.13 -3.99 18.25
N THR A 2 20.78 -5.27 18.40
CA THR A 2 19.55 -5.85 17.84
C THR A 2 18.37 -5.67 18.79
N ILE A 3 17.27 -5.08 18.32
CA ILE A 3 15.98 -4.99 19.02
C ILE A 3 15.11 -6.18 18.62
N THR A 4 14.54 -6.87 19.60
CA THR A 4 13.54 -7.94 19.38
C THR A 4 12.18 -7.43 19.80
N SER A 5 11.14 -7.77 19.03
CA SER A 5 9.75 -7.52 19.39
C SER A 5 9.46 -8.09 20.79
N ARG A 6 8.78 -7.32 21.65
CA ARG A 6 8.24 -7.84 22.92
C ARG A 6 7.04 -8.77 22.71
N TRP A 7 6.48 -8.77 21.50
CA TRP A 7 5.36 -9.60 21.11
C TRP A 7 5.82 -10.85 20.37
N THR A 8 5.14 -11.96 20.65
CA THR A 8 5.24 -13.21 19.89
C THR A 8 3.84 -13.70 19.55
N ALA A 9 3.69 -14.31 18.38
CA ALA A 9 2.40 -14.85 17.94
C ALA A 9 2.62 -16.11 17.10
N PRO A 10 1.94 -17.24 17.40
CA PRO A 10 2.05 -18.44 16.59
C PRO A 10 1.44 -18.17 15.20
N VAL A 11 2.21 -18.43 14.14
CA VAL A 11 1.75 -18.28 12.75
C VAL A 11 1.33 -19.66 12.22
N PRO A 12 0.05 -19.84 11.83
CA PRO A 12 -0.39 -21.07 11.20
C PRO A 12 0.36 -21.32 9.87
N ARG A 13 0.83 -22.56 9.68
CA ARG A 13 1.40 -23.02 8.41
C ARG A 13 0.29 -23.47 7.47
N CYS A 14 -0.37 -22.53 6.80
CA CYS A 14 -1.40 -22.82 5.81
C CYS A 14 -1.38 -21.81 4.65
N SER A 15 -2.20 -22.08 3.62
CA SER A 15 -2.45 -21.11 2.57
C SER A 15 -3.23 -19.89 3.08
N LEU A 16 -3.18 -18.80 2.32
CA LEU A 16 -3.88 -17.56 2.67
C LEU A 16 -5.40 -17.77 2.70
N GLN A 17 -5.94 -18.49 1.70
CA GLN A 17 -7.36 -18.82 1.63
C GLN A 17 -7.81 -19.73 2.80
N GLN A 18 -6.96 -20.67 3.23
CA GLN A 18 -7.22 -21.51 4.40
C GLN A 18 -7.21 -20.69 5.69
N TRP A 19 -6.30 -19.73 5.83
CA TRP A 19 -6.32 -18.81 6.97
C TRP A 19 -7.59 -17.94 6.99
N ILE A 20 -8.01 -17.40 5.86
CA ILE A 20 -9.19 -16.53 5.75
C ILE A 20 -10.49 -17.30 6.03
N PHE A 21 -10.69 -18.47 5.40
CA PHE A 21 -11.96 -19.21 5.43
C PHE A 21 -11.98 -20.39 6.43
N GLY A 22 -10.83 -20.79 6.97
CA GLY A 22 -10.70 -21.93 7.88
C GLY A 22 -10.83 -23.31 7.21
N SER A 23 -11.65 -23.48 6.17
CA SER A 23 -11.75 -24.71 5.38
C SER A 23 -12.46 -24.49 4.04
N ALA A 24 -12.32 -25.45 3.12
CA ALA A 24 -12.97 -25.38 1.80
C ALA A 24 -14.47 -25.62 1.81
N CYS A 25 -14.95 -26.48 2.71
CA CYS A 25 -16.34 -26.94 2.74
C CYS A 25 -17.01 -26.80 4.12
N GLY A 26 -16.26 -26.44 5.17
CA GLY A 26 -16.84 -26.25 6.51
C GLY A 26 -17.79 -25.04 6.57
N PRO A 27 -18.61 -24.96 7.63
CA PRO A 27 -19.59 -23.89 7.78
C PRO A 27 -18.90 -22.53 7.87
N LEU A 28 -19.53 -21.52 7.28
CA LEU A 28 -19.12 -20.12 7.37
C LEU A 28 -20.30 -19.26 7.84
N PRO A 29 -20.04 -18.19 8.60
CA PRO A 29 -21.10 -17.27 8.99
C PRO A 29 -21.63 -16.54 7.74
N ASP A 30 -22.95 -16.37 7.64
CA ASP A 30 -23.57 -15.60 6.56
C ASP A 30 -23.52 -14.08 6.82
N ARG A 31 -22.33 -13.60 7.20
CA ARG A 31 -22.09 -12.18 7.47
C ARG A 31 -21.62 -11.48 6.20
N ARG A 32 -22.16 -10.30 5.90
CA ARG A 32 -21.68 -9.41 4.84
C ARG A 32 -20.23 -8.98 5.12
N VAL A 33 -19.33 -9.21 4.19
CA VAL A 33 -17.88 -8.90 4.35
C VAL A 33 -17.37 -7.91 3.31
N LEU A 34 -17.89 -7.96 2.08
CA LEU A 34 -17.56 -7.00 1.02
C LEU A 34 -18.87 -6.38 0.54
N ILE A 35 -18.97 -5.05 0.54
CA ILE A 35 -20.23 -4.33 0.34
C ILE A 35 -20.00 -3.21 -0.68
N ASP A 36 -20.90 -3.09 -1.65
CA ASP A 36 -20.98 -1.90 -2.51
C ASP A 36 -21.64 -0.76 -1.71
N PRO A 37 -20.95 0.37 -1.45
CA PRO A 37 -21.54 1.47 -0.69
C PRO A 37 -22.69 2.19 -1.42
N GLU A 38 -22.81 2.06 -2.75
CA GLU A 38 -23.93 2.62 -3.50
C GLU A 38 -25.19 1.75 -3.38
N GLN A 39 -25.00 0.43 -3.24
CA GLN A 39 -26.08 -0.56 -3.15
C GLN A 39 -25.86 -1.55 -1.98
N PRO A 40 -25.77 -1.07 -0.73
CA PRO A 40 -25.30 -1.87 0.41
C PRO A 40 -26.24 -3.01 0.84
N ASP A 41 -27.50 -2.94 0.43
CA ASP A 41 -28.56 -3.90 0.77
C ASP A 41 -28.86 -4.93 -0.31
N THR A 42 -28.32 -4.74 -1.51
CA THR A 42 -28.56 -5.64 -2.67
C THR A 42 -27.28 -6.13 -3.31
N ASN A 43 -26.17 -5.39 -3.21
CA ASN A 43 -24.91 -5.71 -3.84
C ASN A 43 -23.78 -5.90 -2.79
N PHE A 44 -23.65 -7.13 -2.29
CA PHE A 44 -22.64 -7.50 -1.32
C PHE A 44 -22.23 -8.98 -1.45
N LEU A 45 -21.08 -9.34 -0.89
CA LEU A 45 -20.70 -10.73 -0.65
C LEU A 45 -20.77 -11.02 0.84
N THR A 46 -21.47 -12.10 1.19
CA THR A 46 -21.32 -12.74 2.50
C THR A 46 -20.04 -13.58 2.52
N MET A 47 -19.57 -13.99 3.69
CA MET A 47 -18.35 -14.81 3.79
C MET A 47 -18.48 -16.12 2.99
N SER A 48 -19.66 -16.74 3.02
CA SER A 48 -20.00 -17.92 2.23
C SER A 48 -19.97 -17.65 0.72
N ASN A 49 -20.60 -16.56 0.26
CA ASN A 49 -20.58 -16.18 -1.16
C ASN A 49 -19.19 -15.76 -1.63
N TYR A 50 -18.39 -15.14 -0.76
CA TYR A 50 -17.00 -14.79 -1.05
C TYR A 50 -16.14 -16.04 -1.29
N ARG A 51 -16.22 -17.04 -0.40
CA ARG A 51 -15.55 -18.33 -0.61
C ARG A 51 -16.05 -19.02 -1.88
N LEU A 52 -17.36 -19.12 -2.05
CA LEU A 52 -17.98 -19.81 -3.19
C LEU A 52 -17.56 -19.19 -4.52
N LEU A 53 -17.65 -17.87 -4.65
CA LEU A 53 -17.26 -17.17 -5.87
C LEU A 53 -15.77 -17.36 -6.18
N SER A 54 -14.91 -17.32 -5.15
CA SER A 54 -13.48 -17.61 -5.30
C SER A 54 -13.24 -19.02 -5.84
N LYS A 55 -13.94 -20.04 -5.31
CA LYS A 55 -13.87 -21.43 -5.79
C LYS A 55 -14.33 -21.56 -7.24
N ARG A 56 -15.39 -20.84 -7.63
CA ARG A 56 -15.89 -20.84 -9.01
C ARG A 56 -14.91 -20.20 -9.99
N VAL A 57 -14.22 -19.13 -9.57
CA VAL A 57 -13.11 -18.55 -10.35
C VAL A 57 -11.98 -19.57 -10.47
N ALA A 58 -11.62 -20.25 -9.38
CA ALA A 58 -10.52 -21.22 -9.36
C ALA A 58 -10.74 -22.37 -10.35
N LEU A 59 -11.89 -23.04 -10.26
CA LEU A 59 -12.29 -24.12 -11.17
C LEU A 59 -12.36 -23.63 -12.63
N GLY A 60 -12.85 -22.41 -12.83
CA GLY A 60 -12.89 -21.73 -14.11
C GLY A 60 -11.52 -21.57 -14.76
N LEU A 61 -10.56 -21.05 -13.99
CA LEU A 61 -9.18 -20.86 -14.41
C LEU A 61 -8.49 -22.20 -14.70
N GLN A 62 -8.68 -23.21 -13.85
CA GLN A 62 -8.15 -24.55 -14.08
C GLN A 62 -8.71 -25.17 -15.36
N LYS A 63 -10.02 -25.04 -15.61
CA LYS A 63 -10.64 -25.49 -16.87
C LYS A 63 -10.12 -24.72 -18.08
N ALA A 64 -9.82 -23.43 -17.92
CA ALA A 64 -9.17 -22.63 -18.95
C ALA A 64 -7.69 -23.00 -19.14
N GLY A 65 -7.12 -23.87 -18.30
CA GLY A 65 -5.77 -24.40 -18.43
C GLY A 65 -4.70 -23.70 -17.57
N LEU A 66 -5.10 -22.94 -16.55
CA LEU A 66 -4.17 -22.45 -15.52
C LEU A 66 -3.56 -23.63 -14.77
N ARG A 67 -2.22 -23.66 -14.67
CA ARG A 67 -1.49 -24.68 -13.92
C ARG A 67 -0.96 -24.11 -12.60
N ALA A 68 -0.69 -25.00 -11.64
CA ALA A 68 -0.05 -24.58 -10.40
C ALA A 68 1.27 -23.84 -10.67
N GLY A 69 1.47 -22.72 -9.98
CA GLY A 69 2.61 -21.83 -10.16
C GLY A 69 2.47 -20.81 -11.30
N ASP A 70 1.48 -20.91 -12.18
CA ASP A 70 1.22 -19.90 -13.21
C ASP A 70 0.85 -18.54 -12.59
N ARG A 71 1.25 -17.44 -13.25
CA ARG A 71 0.93 -16.08 -12.77
C ARG A 71 -0.32 -15.56 -13.47
N VAL A 72 -1.19 -14.92 -12.69
CA VAL A 72 -2.37 -14.22 -13.19
C VAL A 72 -2.24 -12.75 -12.85
N LEU A 73 -2.23 -11.90 -13.88
CA LEU A 73 -2.14 -10.46 -13.71
C LEU A 73 -3.54 -9.85 -13.59
N ILE A 74 -3.73 -8.99 -12.59
CA ILE A 74 -4.97 -8.23 -12.39
C ILE A 74 -4.67 -6.74 -12.57
N PHE A 75 -5.12 -6.18 -13.69
CA PHE A 75 -4.96 -4.79 -14.12
C PHE A 75 -6.31 -4.07 -14.03
N SER A 76 -6.74 -3.79 -12.80
CA SER A 76 -8.06 -3.23 -12.52
C SER A 76 -8.04 -2.28 -11.34
N ASN A 77 -8.95 -1.29 -11.38
CA ASN A 77 -9.37 -0.53 -10.19
C ASN A 77 -10.03 -1.47 -9.16
N ASN A 78 -10.27 -0.94 -7.97
CA ASN A 78 -11.04 -1.63 -6.96
C ASN A 78 -12.44 -1.96 -7.49
N ASN A 79 -12.96 -3.11 -7.12
CA ASN A 79 -14.36 -3.48 -7.30
C ASN A 79 -14.69 -4.64 -6.35
N LEU A 80 -15.98 -4.95 -6.24
CA LEU A 80 -16.49 -5.96 -5.31
C LEU A 80 -15.99 -7.38 -5.61
N PHE A 81 -15.61 -7.66 -6.86
CA PHE A 81 -15.20 -8.99 -7.33
C PHE A 81 -13.69 -9.22 -7.30
N PHE A 82 -12.88 -8.14 -7.27
CA PHE A 82 -11.41 -8.22 -7.21
C PHE A 82 -10.93 -9.17 -6.11
N PRO A 83 -11.43 -9.12 -4.85
CA PRO A 83 -10.98 -10.04 -3.81
C PRO A 83 -11.28 -11.52 -4.15
N SER A 84 -12.41 -11.80 -4.79
CA SER A 84 -12.80 -13.17 -5.17
C SER A 84 -11.94 -13.70 -6.32
N VAL A 85 -11.59 -12.84 -7.29
CA VAL A 85 -10.65 -13.20 -8.34
C VAL A 85 -9.26 -13.46 -7.76
N PHE A 86 -8.80 -12.58 -6.85
CA PHE A 86 -7.53 -12.74 -6.15
C PHE A 86 -7.45 -14.10 -5.43
N LEU A 87 -8.44 -14.44 -4.59
CA LEU A 87 -8.44 -15.73 -3.88
C LEU A 87 -8.70 -16.92 -4.80
N GLY A 88 -9.48 -16.75 -5.87
CA GLY A 88 -9.72 -17.79 -6.87
C GLY A 88 -8.45 -18.19 -7.62
N VAL A 89 -7.56 -17.24 -7.92
CA VAL A 89 -6.22 -17.54 -8.48
C VAL A 89 -5.42 -18.40 -7.51
N LEU A 90 -5.37 -18.02 -6.23
CA LEU A 90 -4.63 -18.77 -5.20
C LEU A 90 -5.19 -20.18 -4.99
N MET A 91 -6.52 -20.30 -4.91
CA MET A 91 -7.21 -21.59 -4.79
C MET A 91 -6.93 -22.50 -5.99
N ALA A 92 -6.78 -21.94 -7.19
CA ALA A 92 -6.40 -22.71 -8.38
C ALA A 92 -4.93 -23.18 -8.38
N GLY A 93 -4.12 -22.75 -7.40
CA GLY A 93 -2.68 -22.98 -7.31
C GLY A 93 -1.84 -21.94 -8.07
N GLY A 94 -2.46 -20.87 -8.58
CA GLY A 94 -1.77 -19.79 -9.27
C GLY A 94 -1.19 -18.74 -8.33
N ILE A 95 -0.40 -17.83 -8.90
CA ILE A 95 0.26 -16.71 -8.23
C ILE A 95 -0.37 -15.41 -8.72
N VAL A 96 -0.78 -14.53 -7.80
CA VAL A 96 -1.36 -13.24 -8.17
C VAL A 96 -0.28 -12.20 -8.46
N THR A 97 -0.47 -11.36 -9.47
CA THR A 97 0.29 -10.11 -9.63
C THR A 97 -0.65 -8.94 -9.91
N GLY A 98 -0.69 -7.97 -9.01
CA GLY A 98 -1.48 -6.75 -9.18
C GLY A 98 -0.71 -5.71 -9.98
N ALA A 99 -1.36 -5.08 -10.96
CA ALA A 99 -0.80 -3.96 -11.71
C ALA A 99 -1.59 -2.68 -11.45
N ASN A 100 -0.90 -1.54 -11.42
CA ASN A 100 -1.56 -0.25 -11.30
C ASN A 100 -2.40 0.01 -12.56
N PRO A 101 -3.73 0.17 -12.45
CA PRO A 101 -4.64 0.36 -13.58
C PRO A 101 -4.38 1.64 -14.40
N THR A 102 -3.54 2.56 -13.90
CA THR A 102 -3.14 3.77 -14.62
C THR A 102 -1.86 3.61 -15.44
N PHE A 103 -1.24 2.42 -15.47
CA PHE A 103 -0.07 2.18 -16.31
C PHE A 103 -0.35 2.46 -17.78
N VAL A 104 0.66 2.98 -18.46
CA VAL A 104 0.68 3.07 -19.94
C VAL A 104 1.10 1.71 -20.54
N PRO A 105 0.87 1.46 -21.84
CA PRO A 105 1.11 0.15 -22.46
C PRO A 105 2.49 -0.44 -22.18
N ARG A 106 3.56 0.35 -22.34
CA ARG A 106 4.95 -0.09 -22.09
C ARG A 106 5.20 -0.55 -20.64
N GLU A 107 4.53 0.06 -19.67
CA GLU A 107 4.69 -0.28 -18.25
C GLU A 107 3.98 -1.58 -17.92
N LEU A 108 2.78 -1.77 -18.48
CA LEU A 108 2.05 -3.03 -18.38
C LEU A 108 2.76 -4.16 -19.14
N ALA A 109 3.28 -3.90 -20.34
CA ALA A 109 4.05 -4.86 -21.13
C ALA A 109 5.28 -5.35 -20.37
N TYR A 110 6.01 -4.43 -19.70
CA TYR A 110 7.11 -4.79 -18.82
C TYR A 110 6.67 -5.79 -17.73
N GLN A 111 5.59 -5.50 -17.00
CA GLN A 111 5.13 -6.38 -15.92
C GLN A 111 4.59 -7.73 -16.46
N LEU A 112 3.87 -7.75 -17.58
CA LEU A 112 3.42 -8.99 -18.24
C LEU A 112 4.61 -9.90 -18.57
N ARG A 113 5.67 -9.33 -19.16
CA ARG A 113 6.88 -10.04 -19.55
C ARG A 113 7.69 -10.53 -18.34
N ASP A 114 7.92 -9.65 -17.36
CA ASP A 114 8.77 -9.94 -16.20
C ASP A 114 8.11 -10.98 -15.27
N SER A 115 6.81 -10.84 -14.99
CA SER A 115 6.04 -11.80 -14.18
C SER A 115 5.81 -13.13 -14.91
N GLY A 116 5.82 -13.11 -16.24
CA GLY A 116 5.45 -14.25 -17.07
C GLY A 116 4.01 -14.70 -16.81
N ALA A 117 3.09 -13.74 -16.70
CA ALA A 117 1.67 -14.04 -16.53
C ALA A 117 1.13 -14.83 -17.73
N SER A 118 0.20 -15.76 -17.47
CA SER A 118 -0.49 -16.55 -18.50
C SER A 118 -1.98 -16.19 -18.65
N PHE A 119 -2.51 -15.40 -17.71
CA PHE A 119 -3.87 -14.85 -17.73
C PHE A 119 -3.87 -13.38 -17.31
N LEU A 120 -4.77 -12.60 -17.89
CA LEU A 120 -4.94 -11.17 -17.61
C LEU A 120 -6.40 -10.85 -17.33
N PHE A 121 -6.69 -10.36 -16.13
CA PHE A 121 -7.95 -9.68 -15.81
C PHE A 121 -7.74 -8.17 -15.95
N VAL A 122 -8.60 -7.50 -16.71
CA VAL A 122 -8.45 -6.07 -17.04
C VAL A 122 -9.75 -5.31 -16.79
N ALA A 123 -9.68 -4.12 -16.19
CA ALA A 123 -10.84 -3.25 -16.11
C ALA A 123 -11.25 -2.75 -17.50
N GLU A 124 -12.56 -2.63 -17.76
CA GLU A 124 -13.11 -2.29 -19.07
C GLU A 124 -12.49 -1.01 -19.67
N HIS A 125 -12.35 0.05 -18.89
CA HIS A 125 -11.75 1.33 -19.33
C HIS A 125 -10.27 1.23 -19.71
N ALA A 126 -9.57 0.15 -19.31
CA ALA A 126 -8.15 -0.05 -19.55
C ALA A 126 -7.87 -1.13 -20.63
N LEU A 127 -8.92 -1.62 -21.30
CA LEU A 127 -8.82 -2.71 -22.28
C LEU A 127 -7.90 -2.37 -23.47
N LYS A 128 -7.98 -1.13 -23.98
CA LYS A 128 -7.10 -0.66 -25.06
C LYS A 128 -5.62 -0.75 -24.68
N THR A 129 -5.26 -0.23 -23.51
CA THR A 129 -3.90 -0.31 -22.95
C THR A 129 -3.43 -1.76 -22.82
N ALA A 130 -4.31 -2.65 -22.35
CA ALA A 130 -4.01 -4.07 -22.22
C ALA A 130 -3.76 -4.74 -23.58
N PHE A 131 -4.52 -4.40 -24.63
CA PHE A 131 -4.25 -4.95 -25.97
C PHE A 131 -2.94 -4.48 -26.57
N GLU A 132 -2.61 -3.20 -26.42
CA GLU A 132 -1.33 -2.67 -26.90
C GLU A 132 -0.16 -3.34 -26.17
N ALA A 133 -0.23 -3.47 -24.84
CA ALA A 133 0.77 -4.18 -24.05
C ALA A 133 0.85 -5.68 -24.38
N ALA A 134 -0.29 -6.33 -24.57
CA ALA A 134 -0.38 -7.74 -24.96
C ALA A 134 0.27 -7.98 -26.32
N ALA A 135 0.01 -7.12 -27.31
CA ALA A 135 0.63 -7.21 -28.62
C ALA A 135 2.16 -7.07 -28.54
N GLU A 136 2.67 -6.13 -27.72
CA GLU A 136 4.11 -5.91 -27.54
C GLU A 136 4.84 -7.17 -27.03
N VAL A 137 4.19 -7.97 -26.19
CA VAL A 137 4.82 -9.15 -25.56
C VAL A 137 4.32 -10.49 -26.12
N GLY A 138 3.50 -10.47 -27.18
CA GLY A 138 2.90 -11.67 -27.76
C GLY A 138 1.92 -12.40 -26.82
N PHE A 139 1.24 -11.67 -25.93
CA PHE A 139 0.29 -12.24 -24.99
C PHE A 139 -1.02 -12.67 -25.70
N PRO A 140 -1.50 -13.90 -25.49
CA PRO A 140 -2.66 -14.44 -26.20
C PRO A 140 -3.98 -13.74 -25.80
N ARG A 141 -4.73 -13.24 -26.79
CA ARG A 141 -5.98 -12.49 -26.56
C ARG A 141 -7.09 -13.29 -25.90
N ASP A 142 -7.16 -14.60 -26.13
CA ASP A 142 -8.14 -15.50 -25.50
C ASP A 142 -7.89 -15.68 -23.99
N ARG A 143 -6.74 -15.24 -23.48
CA ARG A 143 -6.39 -15.23 -22.05
C ARG A 143 -6.61 -13.88 -21.36
N ILE A 144 -7.23 -12.93 -22.04
CA ILE A 144 -7.62 -11.62 -21.51
C ILE A 144 -9.11 -11.65 -21.17
N PHE A 145 -9.45 -11.19 -19.96
CA PHE A 145 -10.82 -11.17 -19.43
C PHE A 145 -11.14 -9.80 -18.85
N ILE A 146 -12.29 -9.26 -19.24
CA ILE A 146 -12.76 -8.00 -18.68
C ILE A 146 -13.30 -8.25 -17.28
N LEU A 147 -12.69 -7.62 -16.27
CA LEU A 147 -13.15 -7.60 -14.88
C LEU A 147 -14.10 -6.42 -14.66
N GLY A 148 -15.30 -6.50 -15.23
CA GLY A 148 -16.37 -5.53 -15.05
C GLY A 148 -17.28 -5.90 -13.88
N SER A 149 -17.84 -4.88 -13.23
CA SER A 149 -18.89 -5.04 -12.20
C SER A 149 -20.22 -4.39 -12.59
N GLN A 150 -20.29 -3.69 -13.72
CA GLN A 150 -21.48 -2.96 -14.13
C GLN A 150 -22.63 -3.93 -14.45
N GLY A 151 -23.81 -3.65 -13.89
CA GLY A 151 -25.00 -4.48 -14.09
C GLY A 151 -24.94 -5.86 -13.41
N LEU A 152 -23.98 -6.09 -12.51
CA LEU A 152 -23.83 -7.33 -11.77
C LEU A 152 -24.15 -7.13 -10.28
N LEU A 153 -24.99 -8.00 -9.74
CA LEU A 153 -25.22 -8.11 -8.30
C LEU A 153 -24.40 -9.27 -7.74
N ALA A 154 -23.52 -8.99 -6.79
CA ALA A 154 -22.60 -9.99 -6.27
C ALA A 154 -23.25 -11.24 -5.66
N PRO A 155 -24.40 -11.17 -4.94
CA PRO A 155 -25.11 -12.37 -4.49
C PRO A 155 -25.55 -13.27 -5.65
N GLU A 156 -26.04 -12.66 -6.74
CA GLU A 156 -26.48 -13.35 -7.94
C GLU A 156 -25.30 -13.98 -8.68
N VAL A 157 -24.22 -13.21 -8.90
CA VAL A 157 -23.01 -13.72 -9.56
C VAL A 157 -22.42 -14.91 -8.82
N ALA A 158 -22.45 -14.91 -7.48
CA ALA A 158 -21.95 -16.03 -6.68
C ALA A 158 -22.75 -17.32 -6.86
N ARG A 159 -24.09 -17.23 -7.05
CA ARG A 159 -25.00 -18.39 -6.98
C ARG A 159 -25.72 -18.75 -8.28
N THR A 160 -25.57 -17.99 -9.34
CA THR A 160 -26.14 -18.32 -10.66
C THR A 160 -25.12 -19.01 -11.55
N SER A 161 -25.56 -20.03 -12.31
CA SER A 161 -24.72 -20.77 -13.24
C SER A 161 -24.24 -19.94 -14.44
N HIS A 162 -25.03 -18.96 -14.86
CA HIS A 162 -24.76 -18.11 -16.01
C HIS A 162 -25.02 -16.63 -15.68
N PRO A 163 -24.21 -16.00 -14.81
CA PRO A 163 -24.38 -14.59 -14.51
C PRO A 163 -24.03 -13.77 -15.75
N GLN A 164 -25.04 -13.15 -16.34
CA GLN A 164 -24.86 -12.25 -17.48
C GLN A 164 -24.92 -10.81 -17.00
N PRO A 165 -23.94 -9.96 -17.36
CA PRO A 165 -24.12 -8.53 -17.24
C PRO A 165 -25.36 -8.12 -18.04
N GLY A 166 -26.17 -7.20 -17.52
CA GLY A 166 -27.22 -6.57 -18.31
C GLY A 166 -26.62 -5.79 -19.48
N VAL A 167 -26.46 -6.45 -20.65
CA VAL A 167 -26.05 -5.90 -21.97
C VAL A 167 -24.58 -5.39 -21.98
N LYS A 168 -23.57 -5.96 -22.65
CA LYS A 168 -23.41 -6.56 -23.98
C LYS A 168 -22.44 -7.76 -23.92
N GLY A 169 -22.62 -8.73 -24.81
CA GLY A 169 -21.57 -9.72 -25.10
C GLY A 169 -20.25 -9.04 -25.48
N ARG A 170 -19.15 -9.78 -25.31
CA ARG A 170 -17.79 -9.48 -25.75
C ARG A 170 -17.51 -8.03 -26.19
N VAL A 171 -16.91 -7.21 -25.31
CA VAL A 171 -16.38 -5.90 -25.73
C VAL A 171 -15.13 -6.14 -26.58
N ASP A 172 -15.13 -5.65 -27.82
CA ASP A 172 -14.07 -5.90 -28.81
C ASP A 172 -13.71 -7.39 -28.96
N GLY A 173 -14.70 -8.28 -28.89
CA GLY A 173 -14.47 -9.72 -29.00
C GLY A 173 -13.89 -10.39 -27.74
N THR A 174 -13.60 -9.61 -26.69
CA THR A 174 -12.97 -10.07 -25.45
C THR A 174 -13.99 -10.57 -24.44
N ARG A 175 -13.69 -11.70 -23.81
CA ARG A 175 -14.61 -12.35 -22.88
C ARG A 175 -14.75 -11.59 -21.58
N HIS A 176 -15.94 -11.61 -21.01
CA HIS A 176 -16.15 -11.13 -19.65
C HIS A 176 -15.66 -12.18 -18.65
N TRP A 177 -15.18 -11.75 -17.47
CA TRP A 177 -14.67 -12.68 -16.45
C TRP A 177 -15.73 -13.68 -15.95
N THR A 178 -17.02 -13.33 -16.02
CA THR A 178 -18.11 -14.25 -15.63
C THR A 178 -18.21 -15.47 -16.55
N GLU A 179 -17.71 -15.40 -17.79
CA GLU A 179 -17.62 -16.56 -18.69
C GLU A 179 -16.60 -17.59 -18.21
N LEU A 180 -15.65 -17.21 -17.34
CA LEU A 180 -14.74 -18.16 -16.70
C LEU A 180 -15.40 -18.94 -15.58
N LEU A 181 -16.44 -18.41 -14.94
CA LEU A 181 -16.98 -19.02 -13.74
C LEU A 181 -17.45 -20.44 -14.02
N ALA A 182 -17.08 -21.37 -13.13
CA ALA A 182 -17.65 -22.71 -13.17
C ALA A 182 -19.18 -22.61 -13.05
N GLY A 183 -19.88 -23.09 -14.09
CA GLY A 183 -21.35 -23.01 -14.17
C GLY A 183 -22.07 -23.94 -13.20
N ASN A 184 -21.43 -25.03 -12.78
CA ASN A 184 -21.98 -25.90 -11.75
C ASN A 184 -21.63 -25.36 -10.35
N VAL A 185 -22.60 -24.69 -9.71
CA VAL A 185 -22.42 -24.10 -8.38
C VAL A 185 -22.20 -25.17 -7.32
N SER A 186 -22.95 -26.27 -7.36
CA SER A 186 -22.81 -27.39 -6.41
C SER A 186 -21.42 -28.01 -6.48
N GLN A 187 -20.85 -28.17 -7.68
CA GLN A 187 -19.47 -28.62 -7.84
C GLN A 187 -18.49 -27.68 -7.10
N ALA A 188 -18.69 -26.37 -7.18
CA ALA A 188 -17.86 -25.42 -6.47
C ALA A 188 -18.13 -25.40 -4.96
N GLU A 189 -19.33 -25.74 -4.50
CA GLU A 189 -19.61 -25.90 -3.07
C GLU A 189 -18.85 -27.09 -2.47
N ASP A 190 -18.78 -28.21 -3.20
CA ASP A 190 -18.13 -29.46 -2.73
C ASP A 190 -16.62 -29.53 -3.01
N TRP A 191 -16.11 -28.72 -3.94
CA TRP A 191 -14.70 -28.75 -4.33
C TRP A 191 -13.77 -28.32 -3.18
N SER A 192 -12.62 -28.97 -3.04
CA SER A 192 -11.59 -28.56 -2.08
C SER A 192 -10.35 -28.07 -2.83
N TRP A 193 -9.83 -26.91 -2.46
CA TRP A 193 -8.52 -26.48 -2.92
C TRP A 193 -7.43 -27.37 -2.31
N THR A 194 -6.26 -27.40 -2.95
CA THR A 194 -5.10 -28.12 -2.44
C THR A 194 -4.28 -27.19 -1.56
N GLU A 195 -4.03 -27.58 -0.31
CA GLU A 195 -3.09 -26.87 0.55
C GLU A 195 -1.65 -27.09 0.07
N PRO A 196 -0.79 -26.04 0.06
CA PRO A 196 0.60 -26.19 -0.28
C PRO A 196 1.33 -27.06 0.74
N THR A 197 2.18 -27.98 0.27
CA THR A 197 3.02 -28.82 1.15
C THR A 197 3.94 -27.97 2.03
N ASP A 198 4.46 -26.86 1.48
CA ASP A 198 5.24 -25.90 2.24
C ASP A 198 4.77 -24.45 1.96
N PRO A 199 3.89 -23.88 2.80
CA PRO A 199 3.40 -22.51 2.62
C PRO A 199 4.50 -21.45 2.80
N GLU A 200 5.64 -21.77 3.41
CA GLU A 200 6.77 -20.83 3.54
C GLU A 200 7.50 -20.62 2.22
N GLN A 201 7.55 -21.66 1.39
CA GLN A 201 8.24 -21.62 0.08
C GLN A 201 7.26 -21.47 -1.10
N THR A 202 5.96 -21.70 -0.88
CA THR A 202 4.96 -21.53 -1.93
C THR A 202 4.61 -20.06 -2.12
N THR A 203 4.89 -19.53 -3.31
CA THR A 203 4.58 -18.14 -3.66
C THR A 203 3.08 -17.91 -3.69
N CYS A 204 2.64 -16.88 -2.99
CA CYS A 204 1.27 -16.36 -3.01
C CYS A 204 1.14 -15.24 -4.06
N CYS A 205 2.03 -14.25 -4.00
CA CYS A 205 1.94 -13.06 -4.85
C CYS A 205 3.31 -12.61 -5.37
N LEU A 206 3.30 -12.02 -6.57
CA LEU A 206 4.34 -11.14 -7.08
C LEU A 206 3.86 -9.69 -7.05
N ASN A 207 4.17 -8.98 -5.96
CA ASN A 207 3.84 -7.57 -5.84
C ASN A 207 4.98 -6.70 -6.37
N TYR A 208 4.68 -5.77 -7.27
CA TYR A 208 5.73 -4.96 -7.89
C TYR A 208 6.06 -3.74 -7.03
N SER A 209 7.31 -3.64 -6.60
CA SER A 209 7.84 -2.47 -5.90
C SER A 209 8.67 -1.62 -6.87
N SER A 210 8.53 -0.30 -6.80
CA SER A 210 9.33 0.64 -7.60
C SER A 210 10.84 0.61 -7.28
N GLY A 211 11.24 -0.10 -6.23
CA GLY A 211 12.63 -0.29 -5.83
C GLY A 211 13.42 1.01 -5.57
N THR A 212 14.71 0.84 -5.31
CA THR A 212 15.68 1.95 -5.26
C THR A 212 16.11 2.40 -6.66
N THR A 213 16.16 1.47 -7.62
CA THR A 213 16.71 1.60 -8.98
C THR A 213 15.76 2.19 -10.03
N GLY A 214 14.46 2.35 -9.73
CA GLY A 214 13.49 3.04 -10.57
C GLY A 214 12.73 2.16 -11.57
N VAL A 215 13.19 0.94 -11.85
CA VAL A 215 12.43 -0.06 -12.60
C VAL A 215 11.67 -0.95 -11.61
N PRO A 216 10.35 -1.18 -11.77
CA PRO A 216 9.59 -2.03 -10.88
C PRO A 216 10.15 -3.46 -10.81
N LYS A 217 10.26 -4.03 -9.60
CA LYS A 217 10.73 -5.40 -9.36
C LYS A 217 9.60 -6.22 -8.75
N GLY A 218 9.37 -7.42 -9.28
CA GLY A 218 8.44 -8.37 -8.67
C GLY A 218 8.99 -8.88 -7.33
N VAL A 219 8.32 -8.57 -6.23
CA VAL A 219 8.63 -9.07 -4.90
C VAL A 219 7.87 -10.38 -4.69
N GLU A 220 8.60 -11.47 -4.52
CA GLU A 220 8.05 -12.81 -4.32
C GLU A 220 7.70 -13.01 -2.84
N ILE A 221 6.40 -13.07 -2.55
CA ILE A 221 5.86 -13.25 -1.19
C ILE A 221 5.17 -14.60 -1.09
N SER A 222 5.49 -15.36 -0.05
CA SER A 222 4.89 -16.68 0.19
C SER A 222 3.52 -16.60 0.86
N HIS A 223 2.77 -17.72 0.85
CA HIS A 223 1.52 -17.83 1.59
C HIS A 223 1.72 -17.59 3.09
N TYR A 224 2.75 -18.21 3.67
CA TYR A 224 3.08 -18.04 5.08
C TYR A 224 3.37 -16.58 5.44
N ALA A 225 4.09 -15.84 4.59
CA ALA A 225 4.40 -14.43 4.85
C ALA A 225 3.14 -13.54 4.89
N TYR A 226 2.14 -13.82 4.05
CA TYR A 226 0.81 -13.17 4.13
C TYR A 226 0.08 -13.51 5.43
N VAL A 227 0.03 -14.79 5.79
CA VAL A 227 -0.63 -15.24 7.04
C VAL A 227 0.07 -14.64 8.25
N ALA A 228 1.41 -14.64 8.28
CA ALA A 228 2.21 -14.03 9.32
C ALA A 228 1.93 -12.53 9.47
N ASN A 229 1.78 -11.80 8.35
CA ASN A 229 1.47 -10.38 8.38
C ASN A 229 0.10 -10.12 9.03
N GLY A 230 -0.92 -10.88 8.62
CA GLY A 230 -2.26 -10.80 9.19
C GLY A 230 -2.30 -11.15 10.67
N VAL A 231 -1.65 -12.25 11.08
CA VAL A 231 -1.51 -12.65 12.48
C VAL A 231 -0.84 -11.56 13.32
N GLY A 232 0.24 -10.97 12.82
CA GLY A 232 0.97 -9.90 13.52
C GLY A 232 0.11 -8.65 13.73
N VAL A 233 -0.54 -8.16 12.67
CA VAL A 233 -1.44 -6.99 12.73
C VAL A 233 -2.62 -7.25 13.69
N MET A 234 -3.24 -8.43 13.59
CA MET A 234 -4.37 -8.80 14.43
C MET A 234 -4.00 -8.99 15.90
N HIS A 235 -2.79 -9.49 16.19
CA HIS A 235 -2.29 -9.58 17.56
C HIS A 235 -2.28 -8.20 18.22
N ILE A 236 -1.73 -7.19 17.54
CA ILE A 236 -1.69 -5.82 18.06
C ILE A 236 -3.10 -5.27 18.31
N HIS A 237 -4.04 -5.49 17.38
CA HIS A 237 -5.42 -5.03 17.57
C HIS A 237 -6.12 -5.72 18.76
N ARG A 238 -5.82 -7.00 19.01
CA ARG A 238 -6.35 -7.77 20.15
C ARG A 238 -5.83 -7.33 21.51
N LEU A 239 -4.77 -6.53 21.57
CA LEU A 239 -4.27 -5.96 22.82
C LEU A 239 -5.24 -4.92 23.42
N ARG A 240 -6.26 -4.47 22.66
CA ARG A 240 -7.31 -3.61 23.20
C ARG A 240 -8.15 -4.35 24.25
N PRO A 241 -8.36 -3.78 25.45
CA PRO A 241 -9.22 -4.36 26.48
C PRO A 241 -10.66 -4.57 25.98
N ASP A 242 -11.16 -3.68 25.12
CA ASP A 242 -12.51 -3.73 24.56
C ASP A 242 -12.59 -4.47 23.21
N TRP A 243 -11.54 -5.24 22.83
CA TRP A 243 -11.42 -5.87 21.50
C TRP A 243 -12.69 -6.61 21.04
N ALA A 244 -13.29 -7.44 21.89
CA ALA A 244 -14.44 -8.25 21.51
C ALA A 244 -15.68 -7.39 21.17
N GLU A 245 -15.92 -6.32 21.92
CA GLU A 245 -17.03 -5.38 21.65
C GLU A 245 -16.70 -4.49 20.46
N LYS A 246 -15.45 -4.02 20.36
CA LYS A 246 -14.97 -3.25 19.21
C LYS A 246 -15.16 -4.02 17.89
N LEU A 247 -14.77 -5.29 17.84
CA LEU A 247 -14.89 -6.12 16.65
C LEU A 247 -16.34 -6.23 16.15
N LYS A 248 -17.35 -6.21 17.03
CA LYS A 248 -18.77 -6.25 16.62
C LYS A 248 -19.20 -5.00 15.86
N ARG A 249 -18.67 -3.84 16.27
CA ARG A 249 -18.96 -2.53 15.66
C ARG A 249 -17.98 -2.12 14.55
N ASP A 250 -16.90 -2.86 14.35
CA ASP A 250 -15.89 -2.53 13.36
C ASP A 250 -16.43 -2.55 11.93
N ARG A 251 -16.16 -1.47 11.19
CA ARG A 251 -16.63 -1.21 9.83
C ARG A 251 -15.46 -0.55 9.08
N GLY A 252 -15.01 -1.19 7.99
CA GLY A 252 -13.90 -0.69 7.18
C GLY A 252 -14.37 -0.04 5.88
N LEU A 253 -13.59 0.92 5.38
CA LEU A 253 -13.80 1.54 4.07
C LEU A 253 -12.57 1.31 3.19
N CYS A 254 -12.73 0.64 2.05
CA CYS A 254 -11.68 0.29 1.12
C CYS A 254 -11.65 1.27 -0.05
N PHE A 255 -10.72 2.22 0.00
CA PHE A 255 -10.31 3.05 -1.15
C PHE A 255 -8.83 2.87 -1.49
N LEU A 256 -8.06 2.16 -0.65
CA LEU A 256 -6.68 1.82 -0.98
C LEU A 256 -6.67 0.81 -2.12
N PRO A 257 -5.70 0.89 -3.05
CA PRO A 257 -5.72 0.04 -4.22
C PRO A 257 -5.50 -1.44 -3.88
N LEU A 258 -6.44 -2.29 -4.31
CA LEU A 258 -6.40 -3.74 -4.09
C LEU A 258 -5.32 -4.45 -4.92
N TYR A 259 -4.75 -3.78 -5.93
CA TYR A 259 -3.57 -4.29 -6.63
C TYR A 259 -2.27 -4.13 -5.82
N HIS A 260 -2.29 -3.35 -4.73
CA HIS A 260 -1.13 -3.10 -3.87
C HIS A 260 -1.24 -3.88 -2.56
N ALA A 261 -0.09 -4.29 -2.01
CA ALA A 261 -0.04 -5.14 -0.82
C ALA A 261 -0.83 -4.60 0.38
N TYR A 262 -0.82 -3.27 0.58
CA TYR A 262 -1.59 -2.63 1.67
C TYR A 262 -3.11 -2.82 1.51
N GLY A 263 -3.63 -2.74 0.28
CA GLY A 263 -5.03 -3.03 0.01
C GLY A 263 -5.35 -4.51 0.16
N GLN A 264 -4.46 -5.37 -0.32
CA GLN A 264 -4.60 -6.83 -0.27
C GLN A 264 -4.65 -7.35 1.17
N THR A 265 -3.65 -7.03 2.00
CA THR A 265 -3.56 -7.58 3.36
C THR A 265 -4.74 -7.15 4.21
N TYR A 266 -5.17 -5.89 4.15
CA TYR A 266 -6.28 -5.41 4.98
C TYR A 266 -7.66 -5.83 4.45
N PHE A 267 -7.95 -5.57 3.17
CA PHE A 267 -9.32 -5.65 2.66
C PHE A 267 -9.64 -6.98 1.95
N VAL A 268 -8.64 -7.71 1.46
CA VAL A 268 -8.84 -9.06 0.87
C VAL A 268 -8.71 -10.15 1.95
N ALA A 269 -7.83 -9.94 2.94
CA ALA A 269 -7.48 -10.95 3.94
C ALA A 269 -7.94 -10.62 5.38
N ASN A 270 -7.34 -9.62 6.03
CA ASN A 270 -7.50 -9.41 7.48
C ASN A 270 -8.94 -9.09 7.90
N PHE A 271 -9.62 -8.15 7.22
CA PHE A 271 -11.00 -7.81 7.55
C PHE A 271 -11.97 -8.97 7.25
N PRO A 272 -11.90 -9.65 6.09
CA PRO A 272 -12.70 -10.86 5.88
C PRO A 272 -12.45 -11.97 6.90
N HIS A 273 -11.19 -12.25 7.26
CA HIS A 273 -10.84 -13.23 8.30
C HIS A 273 -11.46 -12.87 9.67
N LEU A 274 -11.51 -11.58 9.99
CA LEU A 274 -12.17 -11.06 11.19
C LEU A 274 -13.70 -10.98 11.09
N GLY A 275 -14.28 -11.20 9.91
CA GLY A 275 -15.69 -10.94 9.64
C GLY A 275 -16.06 -9.48 9.81
N VAL A 276 -15.12 -8.55 9.55
CA VAL A 276 -15.36 -7.11 9.52
C VAL A 276 -15.92 -6.73 8.15
N PRO A 277 -17.14 -6.14 8.08
CA PRO A 277 -17.67 -5.61 6.83
C PRO A 277 -16.81 -4.47 6.26
N VAL A 278 -16.53 -4.57 4.97
CA VAL A 278 -15.75 -3.60 4.20
C VAL A 278 -16.62 -3.03 3.08
N TYR A 279 -16.74 -1.70 3.05
CA TYR A 279 -17.36 -0.97 1.95
C TYR A 279 -16.31 -0.67 0.88
N VAL A 280 -16.50 -1.17 -0.35
CA VAL A 280 -15.47 -1.10 -1.41
C VAL A 280 -15.75 0.05 -2.35
N MET A 281 -14.91 1.08 -2.30
CA MET A 281 -14.94 2.19 -3.25
C MET A 281 -14.14 1.80 -4.50
N PRO A 282 -14.71 1.95 -5.72
CA PRO A 282 -13.98 1.66 -6.96
C PRO A 282 -12.74 2.54 -7.16
N SER A 283 -12.85 3.80 -6.76
CA SER A 283 -11.78 4.78 -6.73
C SER A 283 -11.95 5.71 -5.53
N PHE A 284 -10.88 6.35 -5.11
CA PHE A 284 -10.96 7.35 -4.05
C PHE A 284 -11.75 8.58 -4.53
N ASP A 285 -12.74 8.96 -3.74
CA ASP A 285 -13.47 10.22 -3.83
C ASP A 285 -13.65 10.75 -2.41
N PHE A 286 -13.16 11.96 -2.14
CA PHE A 286 -13.14 12.50 -0.79
C PHE A 286 -14.54 12.80 -0.24
N VAL A 287 -15.47 13.28 -1.08
CA VAL A 287 -16.83 13.61 -0.64
C VAL A 287 -17.59 12.32 -0.33
N LYS A 288 -17.52 11.33 -1.22
CA LYS A 288 -18.10 10.01 -0.98
C LYS A 288 -17.50 9.33 0.24
N MET A 289 -16.20 9.47 0.47
CA MET A 289 -15.57 8.95 1.69
C MET A 289 -16.21 9.55 2.94
N LEU A 290 -16.41 10.87 3.00
CA LEU A 290 -17.08 11.53 4.13
C LEU A 290 -18.54 11.07 4.28
N GLU A 291 -19.29 11.01 3.18
CA GLU A 291 -20.66 10.51 3.13
C GLU A 291 -20.78 9.08 3.67
N TYR A 292 -19.89 8.19 3.24
CA TYR A 292 -19.88 6.80 3.67
C TYR A 292 -19.45 6.62 5.12
N ILE A 293 -18.50 7.42 5.61
CA ILE A 293 -18.14 7.41 7.03
C ILE A 293 -19.38 7.73 7.87
N GLN A 294 -20.10 8.81 7.53
CA GLN A 294 -21.32 9.21 8.22
C GLN A 294 -22.42 8.15 8.10
N ARG A 295 -22.76 7.75 6.87
CA ARG A 295 -23.89 6.84 6.58
C ARG A 295 -23.70 5.46 7.17
N PHE A 296 -22.50 4.90 7.06
CA PHE A 296 -22.20 3.52 7.46
C PHE A 296 -21.47 3.40 8.78
N ARG A 297 -21.26 4.54 9.47
CA ARG A 297 -20.59 4.61 10.76
C ARG A 297 -19.21 3.93 10.71
N ILE A 298 -18.45 4.19 9.65
CA ILE A 298 -17.08 3.67 9.48
C ILE A 298 -16.24 4.12 10.67
N ASN A 299 -15.56 3.18 11.33
CA ASN A 299 -14.79 3.47 12.54
C ASN A 299 -13.28 3.21 12.40
N MET A 300 -12.87 2.54 11.31
CA MET A 300 -11.47 2.28 11.00
C MET A 300 -11.13 2.74 9.59
N LEU A 301 -10.07 3.53 9.48
CA LEU A 301 -9.48 3.93 8.20
C LEU A 301 -8.03 3.48 8.11
N ALA A 302 -7.69 2.85 6.99
CA ALA A 302 -6.32 2.68 6.53
C ALA A 302 -6.08 3.70 5.41
N CYS A 303 -5.19 4.66 5.66
CA CYS A 303 -5.02 5.86 4.86
C CYS A 303 -3.56 6.07 4.44
N VAL A 304 -3.40 7.08 3.58
CA VAL A 304 -2.12 7.66 3.19
C VAL A 304 -2.12 9.15 3.54
N PRO A 305 -0.94 9.80 3.72
CA PRO A 305 -0.87 11.18 4.20
C PRO A 305 -1.73 12.19 3.44
N PRO A 306 -1.86 12.17 2.09
CA PRO A 306 -2.75 13.08 1.38
C PRO A 306 -4.22 13.05 1.84
N ILE A 307 -4.72 11.90 2.28
CA ILE A 307 -6.10 11.76 2.80
C ILE A 307 -6.19 12.39 4.19
N ILE A 308 -5.16 12.24 5.02
CA ILE A 308 -5.09 12.88 6.34
C ILE A 308 -5.02 14.41 6.18
N VAL A 309 -4.25 14.91 5.20
CA VAL A 309 -4.24 16.34 4.83
C VAL A 309 -5.64 16.82 4.47
N ALA A 310 -6.35 16.08 3.61
CA ALA A 310 -7.71 16.44 3.22
C ALA A 310 -8.68 16.45 4.41
N LEU A 311 -8.61 15.45 5.30
CA LEU A 311 -9.40 15.44 6.54
C LEU A 311 -9.14 16.68 7.39
N ALA A 312 -7.88 17.03 7.65
CA ALA A 312 -7.54 18.17 8.49
C ALA A 312 -7.96 19.52 7.88
N LYS A 313 -7.74 19.70 6.58
CA LYS A 313 -7.74 21.03 5.94
C LYS A 313 -8.97 21.31 5.07
N HIS A 314 -9.68 20.29 4.58
CA HIS A 314 -10.76 20.51 3.62
C HIS A 314 -12.05 21.02 4.32
N PRO A 315 -12.68 22.12 3.85
CA PRO A 315 -13.86 22.69 4.51
C PRO A 315 -15.05 21.73 4.62
N LEU A 316 -15.20 20.81 3.66
CA LEU A 316 -16.27 19.82 3.69
C LEU A 316 -16.16 18.84 4.86
N THR A 317 -14.98 18.59 5.43
CA THR A 317 -14.82 17.65 6.55
C THR A 317 -15.75 18.03 7.72
N LYS A 318 -15.91 19.33 7.99
CA LYS A 318 -16.77 19.85 9.07
C LYS A 318 -18.26 19.77 8.78
N LYS A 319 -18.66 19.38 7.56
CA LYS A 319 -20.07 19.25 7.14
C LYS A 319 -20.64 17.85 7.30
N PHE A 320 -19.81 16.86 7.68
CA PHE A 320 -20.23 15.48 7.86
C PHE A 320 -19.99 15.03 9.31
N ASP A 321 -20.86 14.15 9.82
CA ASP A 321 -20.66 13.44 11.08
C ASP A 321 -19.66 12.30 10.90
N LEU A 322 -18.40 12.57 11.25
CA LEU A 322 -17.32 11.59 11.23
C LEU A 322 -17.11 10.90 12.57
N SER A 323 -18.03 11.06 13.51
CA SER A 323 -17.81 10.77 14.91
C SER A 323 -17.73 9.27 15.24
N SER A 324 -18.01 8.40 14.27
CA SER A 324 -17.75 6.96 14.35
C SER A 324 -16.27 6.61 14.32
N LEU A 325 -15.39 7.47 13.80
CA LEU A 325 -13.96 7.18 13.69
C LEU A 325 -13.33 6.96 15.06
N GLU A 326 -12.68 5.81 15.22
CA GLU A 326 -11.93 5.43 16.42
C GLU A 326 -10.44 5.24 16.11
N THR A 327 -10.11 4.83 14.89
CA THR A 327 -8.73 4.56 14.48
C THR A 327 -8.49 4.98 13.05
N VAL A 328 -7.45 5.79 12.85
CA VAL A 328 -6.97 6.19 11.53
C VAL A 328 -5.49 5.81 11.45
N GLY A 329 -5.20 4.77 10.69
CA GLY A 329 -3.84 4.38 10.36
C GLY A 329 -3.36 5.14 9.14
N SER A 330 -2.15 5.70 9.18
CA SER A 330 -1.47 6.28 8.02
C SER A 330 -0.22 5.46 7.71
N GLY A 331 -0.02 5.11 6.44
CA GLY A 331 1.18 4.39 6.00
C GLY A 331 1.69 4.89 4.64
N ALA A 332 2.64 4.14 4.07
CA ALA A 332 3.27 4.36 2.76
C ALA A 332 4.14 5.63 2.60
N ALA A 333 3.93 6.67 3.40
CA ALA A 333 4.74 7.87 3.43
C ALA A 333 4.72 8.54 4.83
N PRO A 334 5.73 9.36 5.16
CA PRO A 334 5.76 10.10 6.43
C PRO A 334 4.54 11.01 6.62
N LEU A 335 4.06 11.10 7.86
CA LEU A 335 3.00 12.00 8.29
C LEU A 335 3.55 12.96 9.35
N ALA A 336 3.35 14.26 9.15
CA ALA A 336 3.69 15.26 10.16
C ALA A 336 2.82 15.10 11.41
N ARG A 337 3.44 15.28 12.58
CA ARG A 337 2.78 15.16 13.89
C ARG A 337 1.62 16.15 14.02
N GLU A 338 1.84 17.37 13.61
CA GLU A 338 0.91 18.51 13.66
C GLU A 338 -0.38 18.18 12.90
N LEU A 339 -0.24 17.53 11.74
CA LEU A 339 -1.36 17.12 10.91
C LEU A 339 -2.18 16.02 11.58
N ALA A 340 -1.53 15.08 12.28
CA ALA A 340 -2.23 14.07 13.07
C ALA A 340 -3.06 14.73 14.19
N GLU A 341 -2.50 15.71 14.92
CA GLU A 341 -3.27 16.42 15.95
C GLU A 341 -4.38 17.28 15.38
N GLU A 342 -4.20 17.91 14.22
CA GLU A 342 -5.27 18.68 13.55
C GLU A 342 -6.49 17.80 13.30
N VAL A 343 -6.31 16.57 12.81
CA VAL A 343 -7.41 15.62 12.62
C VAL A 343 -8.00 15.19 13.95
N GLN A 344 -7.19 14.92 14.98
CA GLN A 344 -7.71 14.54 16.31
C GLN A 344 -8.55 15.65 16.94
N LYS A 345 -8.18 16.93 16.75
CA LYS A 345 -8.92 18.10 17.24
C LYS A 345 -10.32 18.23 16.61
N LEU A 346 -10.59 17.59 15.48
CA LEU A 346 -11.93 17.54 14.88
C LEU A 346 -12.93 16.72 15.73
N PHE A 347 -12.45 15.93 16.69
CA PHE A 347 -13.25 15.03 17.52
C PHE A 347 -13.06 15.31 19.03
N PRO A 348 -13.40 16.52 19.51
CA PRO A 348 -13.19 16.88 20.90
C PRO A 348 -13.95 15.93 21.84
N GLY A 349 -13.28 15.46 22.89
CA GLY A 349 -13.84 14.55 23.89
C GLY A 349 -13.91 13.08 23.48
N ARG A 350 -13.31 12.68 22.35
CA ARG A 350 -13.24 11.28 21.91
C ARG A 350 -11.79 10.82 21.75
N GLU A 351 -11.53 9.55 22.06
CA GLU A 351 -10.24 8.91 21.80
C GLU A 351 -10.13 8.54 20.30
N LEU A 352 -9.85 9.51 19.43
CA LEU A 352 -9.38 9.23 18.06
C LEU A 352 -7.86 9.15 18.04
N TYR A 353 -7.32 8.04 17.55
CA TYR A 353 -5.89 7.91 17.31
C TYR A 353 -5.57 7.96 15.82
N VAL A 354 -4.85 9.00 15.41
CA VAL A 354 -4.21 9.08 14.09
C VAL A 354 -2.78 8.60 14.27
N ARG A 355 -2.47 7.40 13.80
CA ARG A 355 -1.20 6.72 14.06
C ARG A 355 -0.55 6.31 12.76
N GLN A 356 0.77 6.47 12.69
CA GLN A 356 1.53 5.94 11.56
C GLN A 356 1.85 4.46 11.77
N GLY A 357 1.88 3.68 10.69
CA GLY A 357 2.51 2.37 10.67
C GLY A 357 3.60 2.35 9.60
N TRP A 358 4.58 1.47 9.77
CA TRP A 358 5.63 1.29 8.77
C TRP A 358 5.65 -0.12 8.20
N GLY A 359 5.98 -0.18 6.92
CA GLY A 359 6.37 -1.39 6.24
C GLY A 359 6.55 -1.13 4.74
N MET A 360 6.74 -2.20 3.99
CA MET A 360 7.10 -2.19 2.58
C MET A 360 6.62 -3.47 1.91
N THR A 361 6.63 -3.51 0.58
CA THR A 361 6.25 -4.71 -0.17
C THR A 361 7.10 -5.92 0.22
N GLU A 362 8.39 -5.71 0.47
CA GLU A 362 9.37 -6.74 0.79
C GLU A 362 9.27 -7.29 2.23
N VAL A 363 8.43 -6.70 3.08
CA VAL A 363 7.98 -7.27 4.37
C VAL A 363 6.51 -7.66 4.33
N THR A 364 6.02 -7.98 3.13
CA THR A 364 4.62 -8.24 2.78
C THR A 364 3.72 -7.02 2.86
N CYS A 365 3.67 -6.32 4.00
CA CYS A 365 2.94 -5.06 4.13
C CYS A 365 3.40 -4.27 5.35
N THR A 366 3.02 -4.73 6.55
CA THR A 366 3.25 -4.02 7.83
C THR A 366 4.35 -4.72 8.63
N CYS A 367 5.30 -3.97 9.18
CA CYS A 367 6.35 -4.47 10.07
C CYS A 367 6.32 -3.77 11.44
N MET A 368 5.87 -2.51 11.47
CA MET A 368 5.73 -1.75 12.71
C MET A 368 4.33 -1.18 12.85
N ALA A 369 3.80 -1.25 14.07
CA ALA A 369 2.50 -0.73 14.45
C ALA A 369 2.51 -0.28 15.90
N TRP A 370 1.43 0.34 16.33
CA TRP A 370 1.31 0.85 17.69
C TRP A 370 0.55 -0.10 18.59
N ASP A 371 1.09 -0.39 19.77
CA ASP A 371 0.30 -0.95 20.86
C ASP A 371 -0.90 0.00 21.14
N PRO A 372 -2.14 -0.51 21.06
CA PRO A 372 -3.33 0.31 21.24
C PRO A 372 -3.40 0.97 22.63
N MET A 373 -2.77 0.37 23.63
CA MET A 373 -2.70 0.88 25.00
C MET A 373 -1.67 1.97 25.18
N THR A 374 -0.77 2.17 24.21
CA THR A 374 0.21 3.24 24.29
C THR A 374 -0.50 4.59 24.13
N ARG A 375 -0.75 5.25 25.25
CA ARG A 375 -1.25 6.63 25.34
C ARG A 375 -0.10 7.60 25.14
N ILE A 376 0.50 7.59 23.95
CA ILE A 376 1.30 8.75 23.55
C ILE A 376 0.31 9.82 23.11
N GLY A 377 0.62 11.09 23.39
CA GLY A 377 0.03 12.18 22.65
C GLY A 377 0.39 12.08 21.17
N THR A 378 0.80 13.17 20.56
CA THR A 378 1.13 13.19 19.15
C THR A 378 2.61 12.82 18.98
N SER A 379 2.88 11.60 18.51
CA SER A 379 4.23 11.16 18.11
C SER A 379 4.30 11.05 16.59
N ALA A 380 5.42 11.48 16.01
CA ALA A 380 5.75 11.26 14.60
C ALA A 380 6.29 9.83 14.33
N GLY A 381 6.34 8.98 15.36
CA GLY A 381 6.84 7.62 15.25
C GLY A 381 5.93 6.72 14.43
N VAL A 382 6.49 5.61 13.98
CA VAL A 382 5.77 4.57 13.20
C VAL A 382 5.39 3.35 14.05
N GLY A 383 5.62 3.44 15.36
CA GLY A 383 5.30 2.41 16.35
C GLY A 383 6.48 1.50 16.70
N GLU A 384 6.16 0.34 17.23
CA GLU A 384 7.09 -0.72 17.61
C GLU A 384 6.99 -1.92 16.64
N LEU A 385 7.91 -2.87 16.76
CA LEU A 385 7.92 -4.09 15.94
C LEU A 385 6.66 -4.94 16.16
N LEU A 386 6.11 -5.48 15.07
CA LEU A 386 5.09 -6.54 15.11
C LEU A 386 5.64 -7.84 15.72
N PRO A 387 4.77 -8.78 16.14
CA PRO A 387 5.19 -10.06 16.68
C PRO A 387 6.21 -10.80 15.82
N ASN A 388 7.16 -11.46 16.48
CA ASN A 388 8.21 -12.29 15.86
C ASN A 388 9.23 -11.54 14.98
N PHE A 389 9.24 -10.21 14.99
CA PHE A 389 10.28 -9.42 14.31
C PHE A 389 11.49 -9.12 15.19
N LYS A 390 12.61 -8.89 14.51
CA LYS A 390 13.77 -8.19 15.06
C LYS A 390 14.18 -7.07 14.10
N ALA A 391 14.82 -6.04 14.64
CA ALA A 391 15.41 -4.94 13.88
C ALA A 391 16.80 -4.59 14.39
N LYS A 392 17.65 -4.06 13.53
CA LYS A 392 18.90 -3.37 13.91
C LYS A 392 19.06 -2.12 13.05
N LEU A 393 19.67 -1.09 13.62
CA LEU A 393 20.09 0.10 12.88
C LEU A 393 21.56 -0.05 12.52
N MET A 394 21.91 0.18 11.26
CA MET A 394 23.28 0.11 10.75
C MET A 394 23.71 1.50 10.27
N SER A 395 25.01 1.79 10.28
CA SER A 395 25.56 2.97 9.61
C SER A 395 25.15 3.01 8.13
N VAL A 396 25.17 4.19 7.51
CA VAL A 396 24.75 4.34 6.10
C VAL A 396 25.62 3.55 5.12
N ASP A 397 26.88 3.27 5.48
CA ASP A 397 27.76 2.38 4.71
C ASP A 397 27.52 0.89 4.99
N GLY A 398 26.60 0.57 5.90
CA GLY A 398 26.19 -0.78 6.27
C GLY A 398 27.20 -1.57 7.11
N LYS A 399 28.27 -0.93 7.62
CA LYS A 399 29.40 -1.64 8.25
C LYS A 399 29.29 -1.78 9.76
N THR A 400 28.75 -0.78 10.45
CA THR A 400 28.75 -0.74 11.92
C THR A 400 27.34 -0.59 12.46
N PRO A 401 26.95 -1.35 13.49
CA PRO A 401 25.68 -1.14 14.17
C PRO A 401 25.63 0.26 14.82
N VAL A 402 24.46 0.89 14.79
CA VAL A 402 24.15 2.02 15.64
C VAL A 402 23.73 1.48 17.01
N GLU A 403 24.23 2.08 18.09
CA GLU A 403 24.07 1.56 19.45
C GLU A 403 23.50 2.57 20.45
N LYS A 404 23.45 3.85 20.09
CA LYS A 404 22.89 4.91 20.94
C LYS A 404 21.51 5.32 20.44
N ALA A 405 20.55 5.42 21.36
CA ALA A 405 19.20 5.86 21.04
C ALA A 405 19.22 7.29 20.45
N GLY A 406 18.31 7.58 19.54
CA GLY A 406 18.27 8.86 18.81
C GLY A 406 19.28 9.00 17.67
N GLU A 407 20.31 8.16 17.59
CA GLU A 407 21.23 8.16 16.44
C GLU A 407 20.57 7.49 15.22
N GLN A 408 20.80 8.10 14.04
CA GLN A 408 20.21 7.65 12.79
C GLN A 408 21.04 6.53 12.15
N GLY A 409 20.36 5.53 11.60
CA GLY A 409 20.97 4.46 10.81
C GLY A 409 19.99 3.89 9.78
N GLU A 410 20.51 3.12 8.84
CA GLU A 410 19.70 2.29 7.95
C GLU A 410 18.99 1.21 8.77
N LEU A 411 17.66 1.17 8.68
CA LEU A 411 16.84 0.15 9.32
C LEU A 411 17.01 -1.19 8.60
N TRP A 412 17.44 -2.20 9.33
CA TRP A 412 17.47 -3.58 8.86
C TRP A 412 16.48 -4.40 9.68
N VAL A 413 15.68 -5.23 9.03
CA VAL A 413 14.62 -6.02 9.69
C VAL A 413 14.68 -7.49 9.34
N THR A 414 14.26 -8.35 10.25
CA THR A 414 14.07 -9.78 10.02
C THR A 414 12.81 -10.26 10.74
N GLY A 415 12.14 -11.26 10.19
CA GLY A 415 10.85 -11.73 10.68
C GLY A 415 10.11 -12.62 9.66
N PRO A 416 8.94 -13.15 10.04
CA PRO A 416 8.22 -14.15 9.25
C PRO A 416 7.56 -13.60 7.98
N THR A 417 7.49 -12.28 7.80
CA THR A 417 6.80 -11.64 6.66
C THR A 417 7.75 -11.21 5.54
N LEU A 418 9.05 -11.46 5.69
CA LEU A 418 10.05 -11.10 4.69
C LEU A 418 9.76 -11.79 3.36
N MET A 419 10.04 -11.08 2.26
CA MET A 419 10.02 -11.67 0.93
C MET A 419 10.97 -12.86 0.82
N SER A 420 10.63 -13.77 -0.07
CA SER A 420 11.53 -14.84 -0.49
C SER A 420 12.73 -14.25 -1.24
N ARG A 421 12.45 -13.43 -2.27
CA ARG A 421 13.44 -12.78 -3.14
C ARG A 421 12.76 -11.77 -4.08
N TYR A 422 13.56 -11.06 -4.88
CA TYR A 422 13.04 -10.43 -6.09
C TYR A 422 13.00 -11.45 -7.23
N TRP A 423 11.82 -11.57 -7.85
CA TRP A 423 11.54 -12.48 -8.95
C TRP A 423 12.51 -12.27 -10.11
N ARG A 424 13.28 -13.31 -10.45
CA ARG A 424 14.28 -13.29 -11.55
C ARG A 424 15.31 -12.15 -11.45
N LYS A 425 15.59 -11.66 -10.23
CA LYS A 425 16.62 -10.64 -9.96
C LYS A 425 17.52 -11.08 -8.77
N PRO A 426 18.39 -12.09 -8.95
CA PRO A 426 19.26 -12.58 -7.89
C PRO A 426 20.19 -11.49 -7.33
N GLU A 427 20.81 -10.68 -8.18
CA GLU A 427 21.68 -9.57 -7.74
C GLU A 427 20.93 -8.55 -6.87
N ALA A 428 19.74 -8.12 -7.30
CA ALA A 428 18.92 -7.20 -6.50
C ALA A 428 18.52 -7.82 -5.15
N THR A 429 18.36 -9.15 -5.09
CA THR A 429 18.08 -9.87 -3.85
C THR A 429 19.29 -9.87 -2.94
N LYS A 430 20.48 -10.18 -3.49
CA LYS A 430 21.76 -10.16 -2.78
C LYS A 430 22.10 -8.78 -2.23
N ASP A 431 21.81 -7.72 -2.99
CA ASP A 431 22.05 -6.33 -2.55
C ASP A 431 21.11 -5.88 -1.41
N THR A 432 19.95 -6.54 -1.28
CA THR A 432 18.90 -6.18 -0.31
C THR A 432 18.89 -7.10 0.91
N ILE A 433 19.30 -8.36 0.77
CA ILE A 433 19.30 -9.35 1.83
C ILE A 433 20.74 -9.66 2.26
N VAL A 434 21.04 -9.39 3.52
CA VAL A 434 22.30 -9.77 4.16
C VAL A 434 22.03 -10.97 5.06
N VAL A 435 22.95 -11.94 5.06
CA VAL A 435 22.88 -13.11 5.94
C VAL A 435 24.02 -12.99 6.94
N ASP A 436 23.69 -12.86 8.22
CA ASP A 436 24.69 -12.88 9.29
C ASP A 436 25.29 -14.30 9.41
N SER A 437 26.41 -14.45 10.11
CA SER A 437 27.12 -15.73 10.27
C SER A 437 26.28 -16.82 10.95
N ASP A 438 25.27 -16.44 11.73
CA ASP A 438 24.32 -17.34 12.38
C ASP A 438 23.17 -17.80 11.46
N GLY A 439 23.17 -17.36 10.20
CA GLY A 439 22.14 -17.66 9.21
C GLY A 439 20.95 -16.71 9.22
N THR A 440 20.93 -15.69 10.08
CA THR A 440 19.82 -14.71 10.12
C THR A 440 19.79 -13.88 8.85
N ARG A 441 18.69 -13.99 8.08
CA ARG A 441 18.40 -13.14 6.91
C ARG A 441 17.87 -11.78 7.37
N TRP A 442 18.67 -10.74 7.18
CA TRP A 442 18.30 -9.34 7.37
C TRP A 442 17.92 -8.70 6.03
N LEU A 443 16.78 -8.04 6.02
CA LEU A 443 16.38 -7.17 4.92
C LEU A 443 16.87 -5.75 5.19
N LYS A 444 17.71 -5.24 4.29
CA LYS A 444 18.09 -3.83 4.22
C LYS A 444 16.93 -3.03 3.66
N THR A 445 16.31 -2.19 4.46
CA THR A 445 15.07 -1.48 4.05
C THR A 445 15.35 -0.33 3.09
N GLY A 446 16.58 0.22 3.14
CA GLY A 446 16.91 1.47 2.48
C GLY A 446 16.24 2.70 3.11
N ASP A 447 15.61 2.56 4.27
CA ASP A 447 15.04 3.65 5.06
C ASP A 447 15.99 4.00 6.22
N ILE A 448 16.27 5.29 6.40
CA ILE A 448 16.96 5.81 7.58
C ILE A 448 15.94 5.98 8.70
N ALA A 449 16.28 5.45 9.86
CA ALA A 449 15.45 5.51 11.05
C ALA A 449 16.31 5.76 12.30
N PHE A 450 15.65 6.15 13.38
CA PHE A 450 16.18 6.09 14.73
C PHE A 450 15.13 5.47 15.66
N ILE A 451 15.56 5.04 16.85
CA ILE A 451 14.69 4.53 17.90
C ILE A 451 14.81 5.43 19.13
N GLU A 452 13.68 5.70 19.80
CA GLU A 452 13.64 6.53 21.01
C GLU A 452 14.42 5.90 22.16
N GLU A 453 14.31 4.59 22.33
CA GLU A 453 14.97 3.82 23.39
C GLU A 453 15.31 2.42 22.88
N TYR A 454 16.55 1.95 23.11
CA TYR A 454 16.99 0.59 22.74
C TYR A 454 16.44 -0.46 23.71
N ARG A 455 15.14 -0.74 23.63
CA ARG A 455 14.47 -1.81 24.38
C ARG A 455 13.32 -2.44 23.59
N PRO A 456 12.85 -3.63 23.97
CA PRO A 456 11.59 -4.16 23.45
C PRO A 456 10.44 -3.15 23.68
N GLY A 457 9.73 -2.83 22.60
CA GLY A 457 8.70 -1.80 22.57
C GLY A 457 9.17 -0.35 22.42
N GLY A 458 10.46 -0.13 22.16
CA GLY A 458 10.96 1.18 21.73
C GLY A 458 10.29 1.63 20.42
N ILE A 459 9.96 2.92 20.34
CA ILE A 459 9.28 3.52 19.20
C ILE A 459 10.29 3.91 18.14
N PHE A 460 10.04 3.47 16.91
CA PHE A 460 10.84 3.81 15.74
C PHE A 460 10.31 5.07 15.07
N HIS A 461 11.22 5.84 14.50
CA HIS A 461 10.95 7.01 13.67
C HIS A 461 11.66 6.85 12.34
N VAL A 462 10.94 7.03 11.24
CA VAL A 462 11.50 6.97 9.89
C VAL A 462 11.78 8.39 9.42
N VAL A 463 13.01 8.63 9.00
CA VAL A 463 13.51 9.94 8.60
C VAL A 463 13.28 10.15 7.10
N ASP A 464 13.91 9.31 6.27
CA ASP A 464 13.74 9.30 4.81
C ASP A 464 14.35 8.02 4.23
N ARG A 465 14.40 7.90 2.90
CA ARG A 465 15.13 6.84 2.20
C ARG A 465 16.58 7.23 1.95
N VAL A 466 17.50 6.28 2.13
CA VAL A 466 18.94 6.41 1.84
C VAL A 466 19.19 7.05 0.46
N LYS A 467 18.45 6.63 -0.57
CA LYS A 467 18.59 7.13 -1.94
C LYS A 467 17.96 8.49 -2.22
N GLU A 468 17.10 8.98 -1.32
CA GLU A 468 16.45 10.27 -1.46
C GLU A 468 17.16 11.35 -0.63
N LEU A 469 18.09 10.97 0.26
CA LEU A 469 18.93 11.91 0.99
C LEU A 469 19.75 12.77 0.03
N ILE A 470 19.65 14.08 0.23
CA ILE A 470 20.38 15.11 -0.52
C ILE A 470 21.75 15.26 0.13
N LYS A 471 22.83 15.06 -0.64
CA LYS A 471 24.21 15.13 -0.17
C LYS A 471 24.72 16.56 -0.23
N VAL A 472 24.31 17.36 0.75
CA VAL A 472 24.76 18.74 0.88
C VAL A 472 26.13 18.78 1.54
N LYS A 473 27.17 18.77 0.69
CA LYS A 473 28.57 18.60 1.12
C LYS A 473 28.74 17.27 1.86
N GLY A 474 29.38 17.27 3.03
CA GLY A 474 29.49 16.09 3.88
C GLY A 474 28.23 15.73 4.67
N ASN A 475 27.13 16.50 4.54
CA ASN A 475 25.89 16.27 5.29
C ASN A 475 24.85 15.57 4.43
N GLN A 476 24.00 14.76 5.08
CA GLN A 476 22.83 14.15 4.46
C GLN A 476 21.58 14.89 4.93
N VAL A 477 20.81 15.41 3.99
CA VAL A 477 19.56 16.14 4.24
C VAL A 477 18.39 15.31 3.77
N ALA A 478 17.42 15.09 4.65
CA ALA A 478 16.20 14.37 4.35
C ALA A 478 15.16 15.29 3.68
N PRO A 479 14.77 15.05 2.40
CA PRO A 479 13.66 15.77 1.80
C PRO A 479 12.37 15.78 2.62
N ALA A 480 11.99 14.64 3.21
CA ALA A 480 10.74 14.50 3.96
C ALA A 480 10.69 15.39 5.21
N GLU A 481 11.84 15.61 5.86
CA GLU A 481 11.96 16.56 6.97
C GLU A 481 11.61 17.98 6.51
N LEU A 482 12.19 18.41 5.39
CA LEU A 482 11.97 19.75 4.83
C LEU A 482 10.52 19.92 4.33
N GLU A 483 9.94 18.87 3.77
CA GLU A 483 8.53 18.85 3.35
C GLU A 483 7.60 19.01 4.55
N GLY A 484 7.83 18.29 5.65
CA GLY A 484 7.07 18.42 6.87
C GLY A 484 7.06 19.85 7.40
N ILE A 485 8.24 20.48 7.46
CA ILE A 485 8.35 21.88 7.92
C ILE A 485 7.68 22.83 6.93
N LEU A 486 7.84 22.65 5.62
CA LEU A 486 7.16 23.49 4.62
C LEU A 486 5.63 23.45 4.77
N LEU A 487 5.07 22.31 5.16
CA LEU A 487 3.63 22.14 5.38
C LEU A 487 3.10 22.85 6.63
N GLU A 488 3.97 23.30 7.55
CA GLU A 488 3.61 24.18 8.67
C GLU A 488 3.34 25.62 8.23
N ASN A 489 3.83 26.02 7.05
CA ASN A 489 3.61 27.37 6.54
C ASN A 489 2.14 27.55 6.10
N SER A 490 1.47 28.58 6.63
CA SER A 490 0.06 28.85 6.36
C SER A 490 -0.24 29.07 4.88
N ASP A 491 0.73 29.52 4.09
CA ASP A 491 0.58 29.76 2.65
C ASP A 491 0.79 28.50 1.78
N VAL A 492 1.30 27.42 2.37
CA VAL A 492 1.64 26.17 1.67
C VAL A 492 0.52 25.14 1.82
N MET A 493 0.06 24.61 0.68
CA MET A 493 -0.95 23.55 0.64
C MET A 493 -0.32 22.16 0.55
N ASP A 494 0.71 22.01 -0.29
CA ASP A 494 1.45 20.77 -0.52
C ASP A 494 2.89 21.11 -0.92
N ALA A 495 3.83 20.21 -0.65
CA ALA A 495 5.25 20.45 -0.93
C ALA A 495 5.99 19.16 -1.28
N ALA A 496 7.05 19.29 -2.09
CA ALA A 496 8.04 18.24 -2.31
C ALA A 496 9.44 18.84 -2.43
N VAL A 497 10.42 18.19 -1.84
CA VAL A 497 11.83 18.60 -1.87
C VAL A 497 12.67 17.59 -2.63
N VAL A 498 13.60 18.07 -3.45
CA VAL A 498 14.55 17.24 -4.18
C VAL A 498 15.94 17.84 -4.09
N GLY A 499 16.96 16.99 -4.24
CA GLY A 499 18.32 17.44 -4.48
C GLY A 499 18.47 17.90 -5.92
N VAL A 500 19.16 19.02 -6.11
CA VAL A 500 19.62 19.49 -7.42
C VAL A 500 21.08 19.89 -7.34
N THR A 501 21.86 19.54 -8.37
CA THR A 501 23.28 19.90 -8.42
C THR A 501 23.43 21.27 -9.05
N ILE A 502 24.06 22.18 -8.30
CA ILE A 502 24.40 23.54 -8.73
C ILE A 502 25.88 23.75 -8.45
N ASN A 503 26.68 24.00 -9.49
CA ASN A 503 28.13 24.18 -9.39
C ASN A 503 28.83 22.97 -8.73
N GLY A 504 28.38 21.76 -9.06
CA GLY A 504 28.93 20.52 -8.51
C GLY A 504 28.56 20.20 -7.05
N GLU A 505 27.77 21.04 -6.38
CA GLU A 505 27.24 20.77 -5.04
C GLU A 505 25.74 20.42 -5.11
N GLU A 506 25.32 19.37 -4.41
CA GLU A 506 23.90 19.05 -4.28
C GLU A 506 23.24 19.98 -3.25
N MET A 507 22.12 20.59 -3.61
CA MET A 507 21.39 21.54 -2.77
C MET A 507 19.89 21.19 -2.73
N PRO A 508 19.21 21.42 -1.60
CA PRO A 508 17.77 21.22 -1.51
C PRO A 508 16.99 22.25 -2.33
N ARG A 509 16.08 21.79 -3.19
CA ARG A 509 15.10 22.60 -3.94
C ARG A 509 13.69 22.15 -3.56
N ALA A 510 12.79 23.10 -3.31
CA ALA A 510 11.39 22.81 -3.02
C ALA A 510 10.48 23.12 -4.21
N TYR A 511 9.51 22.25 -4.47
CA TYR A 511 8.31 22.52 -5.25
C TYR A 511 7.15 22.71 -4.29
N VAL A 512 6.40 23.80 -4.46
CA VAL A 512 5.35 24.21 -3.52
C VAL A 512 4.04 24.43 -4.27
N VAL A 513 2.96 23.87 -3.73
CA VAL A 513 1.60 24.23 -4.13
C VAL A 513 1.10 25.28 -3.16
N ARG A 514 0.82 26.49 -3.68
CA ARG A 514 0.28 27.59 -2.87
C ARG A 514 -1.17 27.31 -2.49
N ARG A 515 -1.58 27.80 -1.33
CA ARG A 515 -3.01 27.87 -1.00
C ARG A 515 -3.73 28.84 -1.96
N PRO A 516 -4.98 28.55 -2.32
CA PRO A 516 -5.81 29.48 -3.08
C PRO A 516 -5.86 30.85 -2.40
N GLY A 517 -5.57 31.91 -3.17
CA GLY A 517 -5.56 33.29 -2.69
C GLY A 517 -4.27 33.76 -2.00
N SER A 518 -3.31 32.87 -1.73
CA SER A 518 -2.00 33.28 -1.20
C SER A 518 -1.17 34.02 -2.25
N LYS A 519 -0.44 35.06 -1.81
CA LYS A 519 0.47 35.86 -2.64
C LYS A 519 1.95 35.68 -2.24
N VAL A 520 2.26 34.66 -1.43
CA VAL A 520 3.63 34.39 -0.97
C VAL A 520 4.58 34.21 -2.18
N SER A 521 5.76 34.82 -2.11
CA SER A 521 6.81 34.65 -3.12
C SER A 521 7.72 33.45 -2.80
N GLU A 522 8.48 32.99 -3.79
CA GLU A 522 9.49 31.93 -3.60
C GLU A 522 10.55 32.33 -2.56
N GLN A 523 10.94 33.62 -2.56
CA GLN A 523 11.89 34.18 -1.60
C GLN A 523 11.34 34.22 -0.19
N ASP A 524 10.04 34.52 -0.03
CA ASP A 524 9.39 34.53 1.29
C ASP A 524 9.37 33.11 1.89
N VAL A 525 9.03 32.10 1.09
CA VAL A 525 9.05 30.69 1.53
C VAL A 525 10.46 30.27 1.91
N ALA A 526 11.45 30.56 1.05
CA ALA A 526 12.84 30.21 1.33
C ALA A 526 13.36 30.90 2.61
N LYS A 527 13.08 32.20 2.78
CA LYS A 527 13.48 32.99 3.94
C LYS A 527 12.79 32.51 5.22
N TRP A 528 11.50 32.19 5.15
CA TRP A 528 10.76 31.59 6.25
C TRP A 528 11.39 30.26 6.68
N MET A 529 11.80 29.44 5.71
CA MET A 529 12.47 28.16 5.95
C MET A 529 13.84 28.33 6.62
N GLU A 530 14.61 29.39 6.29
CA GLU A 530 15.94 29.63 6.89
C GLU A 530 15.91 29.81 8.42
N GLY A 531 14.78 30.27 8.97
CA GLY A 531 14.57 30.42 10.42
C GLY A 531 14.20 29.12 11.15
N LYS A 532 13.96 28.03 10.40
CA LYS A 532 13.48 26.75 10.94
C LYS A 532 14.51 25.62 10.84
N VAL A 533 15.53 25.77 9.99
CA VAL A 533 16.54 24.72 9.77
C VAL A 533 17.97 25.24 9.78
N THR A 534 18.90 24.32 10.04
CA THR A 534 20.34 24.57 9.99
C THR A 534 20.81 24.95 8.57
N ARG A 535 21.97 25.59 8.47
CA ARG A 535 22.46 26.20 7.21
C ARG A 535 22.53 25.21 6.04
N TYR A 536 22.95 23.97 6.28
CA TYR A 536 23.10 22.95 5.24
C TYR A 536 21.75 22.35 4.78
N LYS A 537 20.65 22.61 5.51
CA LYS A 537 19.29 22.18 5.17
C LYS A 537 18.47 23.25 4.42
N ARG A 538 19.02 24.46 4.24
CA ARG A 538 18.33 25.57 3.58
C ARG A 538 18.06 25.26 2.11
N LEU A 539 16.96 25.80 1.56
CA LEU A 539 16.52 25.61 0.18
C LEU A 539 17.36 26.39 -0.83
N LYS A 540 18.68 26.13 -0.86
CA LYS A 540 19.64 26.82 -1.74
C LYS A 540 19.52 26.43 -3.21
N GLY A 541 18.85 25.31 -3.52
CA GLY A 541 18.41 24.96 -4.86
C GLY A 541 17.17 25.73 -5.32
N GLY A 542 16.61 26.62 -4.47
CA GLY A 542 15.46 27.48 -4.76
C GLY A 542 14.12 26.88 -4.33
N VAL A 543 13.08 27.69 -4.49
CA VAL A 543 11.66 27.29 -4.36
C VAL A 543 11.01 27.54 -5.71
N ALA A 544 10.16 26.62 -6.17
CA ALA A 544 9.37 26.77 -7.38
C ALA A 544 7.90 26.47 -7.12
N PHE A 545 7.00 27.26 -7.66
CA PHE A 545 5.57 26.96 -7.57
C PHE A 545 5.10 25.96 -8.63
N THR A 546 4.15 25.10 -8.26
CA THR A 546 3.53 24.11 -9.13
C THR A 546 2.06 23.94 -8.78
N ASP A 547 1.23 23.54 -9.74
CA ASP A 547 -0.22 23.36 -9.52
C ASP A 547 -0.52 22.15 -8.63
N ALA A 548 0.29 21.09 -8.77
CA ALA A 548 0.20 19.88 -7.97
C ALA A 548 1.58 19.23 -7.79
N ILE A 549 1.75 18.50 -6.68
CA ILE A 549 2.90 17.63 -6.46
C ILE A 549 2.62 16.27 -7.14
N PRO A 550 3.50 15.78 -8.04
CA PRO A 550 3.29 14.50 -8.70
C PRO A 550 3.42 13.35 -7.69
N LYS A 551 2.33 12.60 -7.49
CA LYS A 551 2.25 11.46 -6.57
C LYS A 551 1.63 10.26 -7.30
N ASN A 552 2.03 9.04 -6.92
CA ASN A 552 1.34 7.84 -7.36
C ASN A 552 -0.01 7.66 -6.62
N PRO A 553 -0.88 6.70 -7.00
CA PRO A 553 -2.15 6.46 -6.31
C PRO A 553 -2.02 6.09 -4.82
N SER A 554 -0.85 5.61 -4.37
CA SER A 554 -0.58 5.35 -2.95
C SER A 554 -0.03 6.58 -2.20
N GLY A 555 -0.11 7.78 -2.79
CA GLY A 555 0.33 9.04 -2.18
C GLY A 555 1.84 9.29 -2.18
N LYS A 556 2.65 8.41 -2.76
CA LYS A 556 4.12 8.53 -2.80
C LYS A 556 4.56 9.56 -3.85
N ILE A 557 5.38 10.52 -3.45
CA ILE A 557 5.96 11.54 -4.34
C ILE A 557 6.80 10.87 -5.44
N LEU A 558 6.54 11.24 -6.69
CA LEU A 558 7.30 10.81 -7.86
C LEU A 558 8.59 11.63 -8.02
N ARG A 559 9.49 11.55 -7.03
CA ARG A 559 10.70 12.39 -6.92
C ARG A 559 11.60 12.40 -8.16
N LYS A 560 11.64 11.31 -8.92
CA LYS A 560 12.40 11.26 -10.18
C LYS A 560 11.91 12.33 -11.16
N GLN A 561 10.60 12.49 -11.33
CA GLN A 561 10.04 13.51 -12.22
C GLN A 561 10.41 14.93 -11.75
N LEU A 562 10.38 15.18 -10.43
CA LEU A 562 10.77 16.47 -9.86
C LEU A 562 12.27 16.75 -9.96
N ARG A 563 13.13 15.72 -9.80
CA ARG A 563 14.58 15.83 -10.04
C ARG A 563 14.88 16.12 -11.50
N ASP A 564 14.28 15.38 -12.43
CA ASP A 564 14.45 15.59 -13.88
C ASP A 564 13.99 17.01 -14.28
N ARG A 565 12.91 17.50 -13.67
CA ARG A 565 12.44 18.88 -13.82
C ARG A 565 13.44 19.88 -13.22
N ALA A 566 13.91 19.64 -12.00
CA ALA A 566 14.85 20.54 -11.31
C ALA A 566 16.17 20.67 -12.09
N GLN A 567 16.67 19.56 -12.63
CA GLN A 567 17.88 19.55 -13.46
C GLN A 567 17.73 20.43 -14.71
N LYS A 568 16.53 20.45 -15.33
CA LYS A 568 16.24 21.32 -16.48
C LYS A 568 16.06 22.78 -16.09
N GLU A 569 15.50 23.05 -14.91
CA GLU A 569 15.21 24.40 -14.44
C GLU A 569 16.46 25.12 -13.92
N VAL A 570 17.30 24.42 -13.15
CA VAL A 570 18.42 25.03 -12.40
C VAL A 570 19.69 24.16 -12.32
N GLY A 571 19.76 23.02 -13.01
CA GLY A 571 21.00 22.23 -13.08
C GLY A 571 22.14 22.98 -13.77
N ASP A 572 23.32 22.37 -13.91
CA ASP A 572 24.58 22.94 -14.46
C ASP A 572 24.53 23.39 -15.95
N SER A 573 23.43 23.99 -16.38
CA SER A 573 23.33 24.75 -17.62
C SER A 573 24.11 26.05 -17.42
N ALA A 574 25.13 26.27 -18.26
CA ALA A 574 25.82 27.55 -18.34
C ALA A 574 24.79 28.69 -18.38
N PRO A 575 25.04 29.82 -17.67
CA PRO A 575 24.06 30.87 -17.54
C PRO A 575 23.56 31.28 -18.92
N LYS A 576 22.25 31.13 -19.17
CA LYS A 576 21.62 31.94 -20.23
C LYS A 576 21.94 33.36 -19.82
N SER A 577 22.84 34.00 -20.56
CA SER A 577 23.18 35.39 -20.39
C SER A 577 21.88 36.15 -20.25
N SER A 578 21.56 36.60 -19.03
CA SER A 578 20.60 37.68 -18.88
C SER A 578 21.25 38.81 -19.64
N LYS A 579 20.63 39.20 -20.77
CA LYS A 579 20.94 40.48 -21.38
C LYS A 579 20.65 41.51 -20.29
N LEU A 580 21.72 42.05 -19.72
CA LEU A 580 21.69 43.32 -19.05
C LEU A 580 21.28 44.34 -20.11
N SER A 581 20.04 44.77 -20.06
CA SER A 581 19.56 46.08 -20.52
C SER A 581 18.24 46.37 -19.83
#